data_AF-A0A241ZE12-F1
#
_entry.id   AF-A0A241ZE12-F1
#
_cell.length_a   1.000
_cell.length_b   1.000
_cell.length_c   1.000
_cell.angle_alpha   90.00
_cell.angle_beta   90.00
_cell.angle_gamma   90.00
#
_symmetry.space_group_name_H-M   'P 1'
#
loop_
_entity.id
_entity.type
_entity.pdbx_description
1 polymer ?
#
loop_
_entity_poly.entity_id
_entity_poly.type
_entity_poly.pdbx_seq_one_letter_code
_entity_poly.pdbx_strand_id
1 'polypeptide(L)'
;MTDLNKEREAFLNTFQYYKGRRDIIFSHEHELFMTRSNNPSEIAQKEISNMNSRWDAWLRCAKHRDAGLEKAKAQTVPETHIVVPKQPTPKMIDATWDFDDEIIEMSSNNRNEFIWKKMVEASESGAEG
;
A
#
# COMPACT_ATOMS: atom_id res chain seq x y z
N MET A 1 0.45 1.43 -0.20
CA MET A 1 1.15 0.30 -0.86
C MET A 1 2.44 0.85 -1.45
N THR A 2 3.58 0.22 -1.15
CA THR A 2 4.91 0.68 -1.62
C THR A 2 5.00 0.56 -3.14
N ASP A 3 5.37 1.65 -3.82
CA ASP A 3 5.56 1.66 -5.27
C ASP A 3 6.88 0.97 -5.64
N LEU A 4 6.78 -0.29 -6.07
CA LEU A 4 7.93 -1.13 -6.42
C LEU A 4 8.76 -0.55 -7.57
N ASN A 5 8.15 0.15 -8.54
CA ASN A 5 8.89 0.75 -9.65
C ASN A 5 9.75 1.90 -9.15
N LYS A 6 9.16 2.78 -8.33
CA LYS A 6 9.87 3.89 -7.72
C LYS A 6 11.01 3.42 -6.81
N GLU A 7 10.75 2.42 -5.96
CA GLU A 7 11.78 1.87 -5.06
C GLU A 7 12.89 1.15 -5.84
N ARG A 8 12.56 0.43 -6.92
CA ARG A 8 13.56 -0.18 -7.81
C ARG A 8 14.45 0.87 -8.46
N GLU A 9 13.87 1.94 -8.99
CA GLU A 9 14.66 3.04 -9.58
C GLU A 9 15.55 3.72 -8.55
N ALA A 10 15.03 3.98 -7.35
CA ALA A 10 15.81 4.55 -6.24
C ALA A 10 16.96 3.62 -5.85
N PHE A 11 16.71 2.32 -5.71
CA PHE A 11 17.72 1.31 -5.42
C PHE A 11 18.83 1.29 -6.48
N LEU A 12 18.47 1.24 -7.78
CA LEU A 12 19.44 1.25 -8.88
C LEU A 12 20.21 2.58 -8.99
N ASN A 13 19.61 3.70 -8.58
CA ASN A 13 20.30 4.99 -8.50
C ASN A 13 21.29 5.05 -7.34
N THR A 14 21.00 4.40 -6.21
CA THR A 14 21.94 4.28 -5.08
C THR A 14 23.07 3.31 -5.41
N PHE A 15 22.75 2.15 -5.98
CA PHE A 15 23.71 1.14 -6.37
C PHE A 15 23.99 1.20 -7.87
N GLN A 16 24.57 2.32 -8.32
CA GLN A 16 24.76 2.63 -9.75
C GLN A 16 25.53 1.57 -10.53
N TYR A 17 26.37 0.78 -9.86
CA TYR A 17 27.12 -0.31 -10.48
C TYR A 17 26.21 -1.37 -11.12
N TYR A 18 25.00 -1.57 -10.59
CA TYR A 18 24.01 -2.47 -11.19
C TYR A 18 23.26 -1.82 -12.36
N LYS A 19 23.11 -0.49 -12.35
CA LYS A 19 22.29 0.24 -13.34
C LYS A 19 22.79 0.09 -14.78
N GLY A 20 24.09 -0.15 -14.96
CA GLY A 20 24.72 -0.35 -16.28
C GLY A 20 24.76 -1.81 -16.76
N ARG A 21 24.35 -2.78 -15.94
CA ARG A 21 24.46 -4.21 -16.22
C ARG A 21 23.31 -4.69 -17.12
N ARG A 22 23.61 -4.93 -18.40
CA ARG A 22 22.62 -5.39 -19.41
C ARG A 22 22.16 -6.83 -19.19
N ASP A 23 22.95 -7.62 -18.46
CA ASP A 23 22.71 -9.01 -18.13
C ASP A 23 21.72 -9.20 -16.98
N ILE A 24 21.38 -8.12 -16.25
CA ILE A 24 20.44 -8.13 -15.13
C ILE A 24 19.08 -7.58 -15.60
N ILE A 25 18.02 -8.26 -15.20
CA ILE A 25 16.63 -7.82 -15.37
C ILE A 25 15.91 -7.84 -14.02
N PHE A 26 14.86 -7.05 -13.90
CA PHE A 26 13.97 -7.11 -12.75
C PHE A 26 12.71 -7.90 -13.13
N SER A 27 12.44 -8.98 -12.41
CA SER A 27 11.23 -9.77 -12.56
C SER A 27 10.14 -9.16 -11.69
N HIS A 28 9.08 -8.64 -12.32
CA HIS A 28 7.93 -8.08 -11.59
C HIS A 28 7.10 -9.15 -10.90
N GLU A 29 7.01 -10.34 -11.49
CA GLU A 29 6.29 -11.48 -10.91
C GLU A 29 6.94 -11.96 -9.61
N HIS A 30 8.28 -11.99 -9.58
CA HIS A 30 9.03 -12.50 -8.45
C HIS A 30 9.55 -11.39 -7.54
N GLU A 31 9.33 -10.12 -7.90
CA GLU A 31 9.85 -8.92 -7.23
C GLU A 31 11.36 -8.96 -6.96
N LEU A 32 12.15 -9.57 -7.85
CA LEU A 32 13.58 -9.84 -7.66
C LEU A 32 14.39 -9.60 -8.94
N PHE A 33 15.70 -9.39 -8.78
CA PHE A 33 16.65 -9.31 -9.89
C PHE A 33 17.04 -10.71 -10.37
N MET A 34 17.07 -10.88 -11.68
CA MET A 34 17.42 -12.13 -12.37
C MET A 34 18.41 -11.85 -13.49
N THR A 35 19.09 -12.89 -13.96
CA THR A 35 19.94 -12.80 -15.16
C THR A 35 19.10 -13.02 -16.42
N ARG A 36 19.53 -12.45 -17.54
CA ARG A 36 19.07 -12.85 -18.88
C ARG A 36 19.70 -14.14 -19.39
N SER A 37 20.80 -14.59 -18.79
CA SER A 37 21.51 -15.80 -19.23
C SER A 37 20.80 -17.06 -18.77
N ASN A 38 20.63 -18.02 -19.67
CA ASN A 38 20.13 -19.35 -19.34
C ASN A 38 21.18 -20.21 -18.59
N ASN A 39 22.46 -19.82 -18.64
CA ASN A 39 23.54 -20.50 -17.94
C ASN A 39 24.52 -19.47 -17.33
N PRO A 40 24.12 -18.80 -16.24
CA PRO A 40 24.98 -17.83 -15.57
C PRO A 40 26.17 -18.53 -14.90
N SER A 41 27.35 -17.92 -14.99
CA SER A 41 28.52 -18.38 -14.24
C SER A 41 28.25 -18.31 -12.73
N GLU A 42 28.96 -19.12 -11.94
CA GLU A 42 28.85 -19.11 -10.48
C GLU A 42 29.10 -17.70 -9.89
N ILE A 43 30.02 -16.95 -10.49
CA ILE A 43 30.31 -15.56 -10.11
C ILE A 43 29.06 -14.68 -10.34
N ALA A 44 28.43 -14.77 -11.51
CA ALA A 44 27.23 -13.99 -11.82
C ALA A 44 26.05 -14.38 -10.91
N GLN A 45 25.89 -15.67 -10.60
CA GLN A 45 24.88 -16.14 -9.65
C GLN A 45 25.10 -15.56 -8.25
N LYS A 46 26.36 -15.56 -7.77
CA LYS A 46 26.72 -14.99 -6.46
C LYS A 46 26.46 -13.49 -6.40
N GLU A 47 26.75 -12.76 -7.48
CA GLU A 47 26.47 -11.33 -7.58
C GLU A 47 24.97 -11.02 -7.55
N ILE A 48 24.16 -11.80 -8.27
CA ILE A 48 22.70 -11.64 -8.27
C ILE A 48 22.12 -11.98 -6.89
N SER A 49 22.61 -13.04 -6.23
CA SER A 49 22.21 -13.38 -4.87
C SER A 49 22.52 -12.24 -3.87
N ASN A 50 23.70 -11.63 -3.98
CA ASN A 50 24.07 -10.46 -3.18
C ASN A 50 23.19 -9.25 -3.48
N MET A 51 22.92 -9.00 -4.77
CA MET A 51 22.01 -7.94 -5.20
C MET A 51 20.61 -8.11 -4.62
N ASN A 52 20.05 -9.32 -4.69
CA ASN A 52 18.73 -9.62 -4.16
C ASN A 52 18.68 -9.52 -2.64
N SER A 53 19.75 -9.89 -1.94
CA SER A 53 19.85 -9.70 -0.49
C SER A 53 19.81 -8.20 -0.11
N ARG A 54 20.47 -7.35 -0.89
CA ARG A 54 20.44 -5.89 -0.71
C ARG A 54 19.09 -5.29 -1.05
N TRP A 55 18.48 -5.76 -2.14
CA TRP A 55 17.14 -5.35 -2.56
C TRP A 55 16.08 -5.70 -1.52
N ASP A 56 16.12 -6.91 -0.98
CA ASP A 56 15.22 -7.36 0.07
C ASP A 56 15.35 -6.51 1.35
N ALA A 57 16.58 -6.20 1.78
CA ALA A 57 16.81 -5.27 2.88
C ALA A 57 16.29 -3.85 2.57
N TRP A 58 16.48 -3.36 1.34
CA TRP A 58 15.95 -2.07 0.90
C TRP A 58 14.43 -2.04 0.98
N LEU A 59 13.76 -3.08 0.48
CA LEU A 59 12.31 -3.17 0.43
C LEU A 59 11.70 -3.23 1.84
N ARG A 60 12.34 -3.95 2.78
CA ARG A 60 11.95 -3.90 4.20
C ARG A 60 12.01 -2.48 4.76
N CYS A 61 13.09 -1.76 4.50
CA CYS A 61 13.24 -0.37 4.93
C CYS A 61 12.18 0.54 4.29
N ALA A 62 11.89 0.37 3.00
CA ALA A 62 10.86 1.14 2.30
C ALA A 62 9.47 0.92 2.89
N LYS A 63 9.09 -0.35 3.09
CA LYS A 63 7.82 -0.71 3.74
C LYS A 63 7.70 -0.14 5.15
N HIS A 64 8.79 -0.16 5.92
CA HIS A 64 8.81 0.44 7.26
C HIS A 64 8.66 1.98 7.22
N ARG A 65 9.30 2.66 6.27
CA ARG A 65 9.13 4.12 6.07
C ARG A 65 7.68 4.46 5.72
N ASP A 66 7.07 3.72 4.81
CA ASP A 66 5.68 3.94 4.40
C ASP A 66 4.73 3.73 5.60
N ALA A 67 4.92 2.66 6.36
CA ALA A 67 4.14 2.42 7.58
C ALA A 67 4.32 3.54 8.62
N GLY A 68 5.54 4.04 8.80
CA GLY A 68 5.83 5.19 9.66
C GLY A 68 5.14 6.47 9.18
N LEU A 69 5.11 6.71 7.88
CA LEU A 69 4.44 7.86 7.28
C LEU A 69 2.92 7.78 7.46
N GLU A 70 2.31 6.61 7.23
CA GLU A 70 0.87 6.42 7.46
C GLU A 70 0.51 6.60 8.94
N LYS A 71 1.35 6.09 9.86
CA LYS A 71 1.17 6.32 11.30
C LYS A 71 1.29 7.81 11.67
N ALA A 72 2.23 8.54 11.08
CA ALA A 72 2.40 9.97 11.32
C ALA A 72 1.21 10.78 10.79
N LYS A 73 0.70 10.44 9.59
CA LYS A 73 -0.52 11.03 9.03
C LYS A 73 -1.72 10.82 9.97
N ALA A 74 -1.86 9.63 10.54
CA ALA A 74 -2.91 9.33 11.50
C ALA A 74 -2.77 10.15 12.80
N GLN A 75 -1.55 10.35 13.30
CA GLN A 75 -1.31 11.19 14.51
C GLN A 75 -1.57 12.68 14.28
N THR A 76 -1.47 13.18 13.04
CA THR A 76 -1.75 14.58 12.72
C THR A 76 -3.23 14.91 12.58
N VAL A 77 -4.12 13.93 12.64
CA VAL A 77 -5.58 14.16 12.61
C VAL A 77 -6.02 14.60 14.00
N PRO A 78 -6.58 15.83 14.16
CA PRO A 78 -7.12 16.26 15.46
C PRO A 78 -8.20 15.29 15.95
N GLU A 79 -8.36 15.13 17.27
CA GLU A 79 -9.39 14.25 17.86
C GLU A 79 -10.83 14.56 17.41
N THR A 80 -11.07 15.74 16.82
CA THR A 80 -12.36 16.14 16.25
C THR A 80 -12.59 15.66 14.82
N HIS A 81 -11.60 15.02 14.19
CA HIS A 81 -11.64 14.60 12.79
C HIS A 81 -11.35 13.11 12.66
N ILE A 82 -11.91 12.51 11.63
CA ILE A 82 -11.70 11.10 11.27
C ILE A 82 -11.22 11.01 9.82
N VAL A 83 -10.43 9.98 9.52
CA VAL A 83 -9.98 9.71 8.15
C VAL A 83 -11.00 8.82 7.47
N VAL A 84 -11.61 9.32 6.41
CA VAL A 84 -12.52 8.55 5.54
C VAL A 84 -11.97 8.48 4.12
N PRO A 85 -12.27 7.40 3.36
CA PRO A 85 -11.99 7.35 1.93
C PRO A 85 -12.64 8.50 1.16
N LYS A 86 -12.01 8.97 0.07
CA LYS A 86 -12.57 10.04 -0.79
C LYS A 86 -13.89 9.66 -1.47
N GLN A 87 -14.10 8.36 -1.68
CA GLN A 87 -15.35 7.80 -2.17
C GLN A 87 -15.78 6.67 -1.24
N PRO A 88 -17.07 6.53 -0.94
CA PRO A 88 -17.55 5.48 -0.06
C PRO A 88 -17.25 4.10 -0.65
N THR A 89 -16.85 3.16 0.21
CA THR A 89 -16.64 1.76 -0.19
C THR A 89 -17.99 1.03 -0.27
N PRO A 90 -18.11 -0.10 -0.99
CA PRO A 90 -19.33 -0.90 -1.01
C PRO A 90 -19.85 -1.23 0.39
N LYS A 91 -18.96 -1.66 1.30
CA LYS A 91 -19.31 -1.94 2.71
C LYS A 91 -19.92 -0.73 3.44
N MET A 92 -19.42 0.48 3.17
CA MET A 92 -19.99 1.70 3.75
C MET A 92 -21.40 1.96 3.21
N ILE A 93 -21.61 1.76 1.92
CA ILE A 93 -22.93 1.92 1.27
C ILE A 93 -23.91 0.87 1.79
N ASP A 94 -23.44 -0.39 1.93
CA ASP A 94 -24.26 -1.51 2.39
C ASP A 94 -24.71 -1.36 3.86
N ALA A 95 -23.96 -0.59 4.66
CA ALA A 95 -24.22 -0.41 6.09
C ALA A 95 -25.55 0.28 6.43
N THR A 96 -26.23 0.88 5.45
CA THR A 96 -27.50 1.58 5.66
C THR A 96 -28.73 0.80 5.20
N TRP A 97 -28.57 -0.28 4.44
CA TRP A 97 -29.69 -1.03 3.85
C TRP A 97 -30.59 -1.67 4.90
N ASP A 98 -30.01 -2.08 6.04
CA ASP A 98 -30.77 -2.66 7.16
C ASP A 98 -31.68 -1.64 7.86
N PHE A 99 -31.57 -0.34 7.53
CA PHE A 99 -32.30 0.75 8.17
C PHE A 99 -33.25 1.50 7.22
N ASP A 100 -33.51 0.96 6.02
CA ASP A 100 -34.32 1.65 5.00
C ASP A 100 -35.69 2.11 5.54
N ASP A 101 -36.39 1.26 6.30
CA ASP A 101 -37.70 1.59 6.88
C ASP A 101 -37.62 2.73 7.91
N GLU A 102 -36.59 2.73 8.76
CA GLU A 102 -36.35 3.80 9.75
C GLU A 102 -35.96 5.11 9.07
N ILE A 103 -35.15 5.02 8.01
CA ILE A 103 -34.62 6.16 7.26
C ILE A 103 -35.73 6.91 6.49
N ILE A 104 -36.74 6.20 5.99
CA ILE A 104 -37.84 6.79 5.21
C ILE A 104 -38.65 7.81 6.03
N GLU A 105 -38.85 7.57 7.32
CA GLU A 105 -39.64 8.45 8.19
C GLU A 105 -38.84 9.66 8.72
N MET A 106 -37.52 9.69 8.51
CA MET A 106 -36.66 10.76 9.00
C MET A 106 -36.72 12.03 8.14
N SER A 107 -36.58 13.18 8.79
CA SER A 107 -36.33 14.44 8.08
C SER A 107 -34.99 14.38 7.32
N SER A 108 -34.88 15.13 6.22
CA SER A 108 -33.70 15.08 5.34
C SER A 108 -32.36 15.27 6.08
N ASN A 109 -32.30 16.17 7.06
CA ASN A 109 -31.06 16.43 7.82
C ASN A 109 -30.73 15.25 8.74
N ASN A 110 -31.72 14.75 9.48
CA ASN A 110 -31.51 13.62 10.40
C ASN A 110 -31.13 12.35 9.63
N ARG A 111 -31.74 12.13 8.47
CA ARG A 111 -31.39 11.02 7.58
C ARG A 111 -29.94 11.11 7.11
N ASN A 112 -29.50 12.26 6.64
CA ASN A 112 -28.15 12.42 6.11
C ASN A 112 -27.09 12.23 7.22
N GLU A 113 -27.35 12.74 8.42
CA GLU A 113 -26.49 12.55 9.58
C GLU A 113 -26.42 11.06 9.99
N PHE A 114 -27.56 10.37 10.02
CA PHE A 114 -27.64 8.95 10.33
C PHE A 114 -26.87 8.09 9.32
N ILE A 115 -27.11 8.30 8.02
CA ILE A 115 -26.41 7.61 6.93
C ILE A 115 -24.90 7.83 7.07
N TRP A 116 -24.46 9.08 7.24
CA TRP A 116 -23.05 9.40 7.41
C TRP A 116 -22.42 8.65 8.59
N LYS A 117 -23.09 8.65 9.75
CA LYS A 117 -22.62 7.95 10.94
C LYS A 117 -22.46 6.44 10.71
N LYS A 118 -23.44 5.80 10.06
CA LYS A 118 -23.37 4.37 9.72
C LYS A 118 -22.25 4.03 8.75
N MET A 119 -22.06 4.87 7.73
CA MET A 119 -20.96 4.72 6.78
C MET A 119 -19.59 4.82 7.47
N VAL A 120 -19.45 5.75 8.42
CA VAL A 120 -18.22 5.91 9.22
C VAL A 120 -17.98 4.69 10.11
N GLU A 121 -18.98 4.23 10.87
CA GLU A 121 -18.89 3.02 11.71
C GLU A 121 -18.45 1.78 10.89
N ALA A 122 -18.98 1.63 9.68
CA ALA A 122 -18.62 0.54 8.77
C ALA A 122 -17.18 0.65 8.23
N SER A 123 -16.67 1.87 8.08
CA SER A 123 -15.28 2.14 7.68
C SER A 123 -14.28 1.80 8.78
N GLU A 124 -14.61 2.06 10.05
CA GLU A 124 -13.74 1.79 11.20
C GLU A 124 -13.67 0.30 11.56
N SER A 125 -14.80 -0.41 11.44
CA SER A 125 -14.88 -1.86 11.69
C SER A 125 -14.11 -2.75 10.70
N GLY A 126 -13.43 -2.17 9.71
CA GLY A 126 -12.51 -2.87 8.80
C GLY A 126 -11.03 -2.73 9.16
N ALA A 127 -10.68 -1.98 10.21
CA ALA A 127 -9.29 -1.75 10.63
C ALA A 127 -8.74 -2.84 11.56
N GLU A 128 -9.56 -3.81 11.97
CA GLU A 128 -9.14 -5.01 12.69
C GLU A 128 -8.93 -6.17 11.68
N GLY A 129 -7.73 -6.27 11.13
CA GLY A 129 -7.33 -7.34 10.20
C GLY A 129 -5.88 -7.25 9.77
#